data_AF-A0A8J5UEG9-F1
#
_entry.id   AF-A0A8J5UEG9-F1
#
_cell.length_a   1.000
_cell.length_b   1.000
_cell.length_c   1.000
_cell.angle_alpha   90.00
_cell.angle_beta   90.00
_cell.angle_gamma   90.00
#
_symmetry.space_group_name_H-M   'P 1'
#
loop_
_entity.id
_entity.type
_entity.pdbx_description
1 polymer ?
#
loop_
_entity_poly.entity_id
_entity_poly.type
_entity_poly.pdbx_seq_one_letter_code
_entity_poly.pdbx_strand_id
1 'polypeptide(L)'
;MAPPVPVYSLNDIKSKYKQQLTEPEKYQCHLKSITQHECTFKPDPNRINQPEIICLPFKRIFQRCLIDTKQKIDGKKVISKKWINIEITNNQTNKDLLITHGNIVKEFMNAEQEFKKLMEIESDGSL
;
A
#
# COMPACT_ATOMS: atom_id res chain seq x y z
N MET A 1 -3.20 22.24 4.23
CA MET A 1 -3.39 20.80 4.47
C MET A 1 -3.22 20.08 3.14
N ALA A 2 -2.48 18.96 3.10
CA ALA A 2 -2.39 18.17 1.87
C ALA A 2 -3.75 17.47 1.63
N PRO A 3 -4.20 17.35 0.37
CA PRO A 3 -5.44 16.63 0.08
C PRO A 3 -5.30 15.15 0.49
N PRO A 4 -6.42 14.48 0.85
CA PRO A 4 -6.40 13.07 1.19
C PRO A 4 -5.80 12.26 0.04
N VAL A 5 -4.88 11.35 0.38
CA VAL A 5 -4.27 10.44 -0.59
C VAL A 5 -5.32 9.36 -0.90
N PRO A 6 -5.77 9.22 -2.17
CA PRO A 6 -6.77 8.22 -2.51
C PRO A 6 -6.21 6.82 -2.30
N VAL A 7 -6.94 6.01 -1.53
CA VAL A 7 -6.65 4.59 -1.32
C VAL A 7 -7.39 3.80 -2.40
N TYR A 8 -6.65 3.10 -3.26
CA TYR A 8 -7.24 2.33 -4.35
C TYR A 8 -7.37 0.85 -3.97
N SER A 9 -8.48 0.21 -4.38
CA SER A 9 -8.57 -1.25 -4.31
C SER A 9 -7.67 -1.91 -5.36
N LEU A 10 -7.39 -3.21 -5.20
CA LEU A 10 -6.63 -3.97 -6.20
C LEU A 10 -7.29 -3.95 -7.59
N ASN A 11 -8.62 -3.93 -7.64
CA ASN A 11 -9.34 -3.86 -8.92
C ASN A 11 -9.22 -2.48 -9.56
N ASP A 12 -9.22 -1.41 -8.76
CA ASP A 12 -9.01 -0.04 -9.24
C ASP A 12 -7.58 0.16 -9.75
N ILE A 13 -6.60 -0.42 -9.05
CA ILE A 13 -5.21 -0.40 -9.50
C ILE A 13 -5.09 -1.11 -10.85
N LYS A 14 -5.70 -2.30 -10.99
CA LYS A 14 -5.68 -3.06 -12.24
C LYS A 14 -6.39 -2.34 -13.38
N SER A 15 -7.52 -1.68 -13.12
CA SER A 15 -8.26 -0.96 -14.16
C SER A 15 -7.52 0.31 -14.59
N LYS A 16 -7.03 1.09 -13.61
CA LYS A 16 -6.35 2.38 -13.84
C LYS A 16 -4.96 2.25 -14.43
N TYR A 17 -4.20 1.24 -14.00
CA TYR A 17 -2.80 1.05 -14.37
C TYR A 17 -2.55 -0.20 -15.23
N LYS A 18 -3.59 -0.72 -15.90
CA LYS A 18 -3.53 -1.93 -16.72
C LYS A 18 -2.31 -1.95 -17.65
N GLN A 19 -2.12 -0.88 -18.40
CA GLN A 19 -1.04 -0.79 -19.40
C GLN A 19 0.34 -0.82 -18.77
N GLN A 20 0.54 -0.15 -17.63
CA GLN A 20 1.80 -0.13 -16.92
C GLN A 20 2.12 -1.51 -16.34
N LEU A 21 1.09 -2.22 -15.86
CA LEU A 21 1.24 -3.56 -15.30
C LEU A 21 1.52 -4.62 -16.37
N THR A 22 0.95 -4.49 -17.58
CA THR A 22 1.13 -5.47 -18.67
C THR A 22 2.32 -5.17 -19.59
N GLU A 23 2.66 -3.90 -19.80
CA GLU A 23 3.73 -3.45 -20.71
C GLU A 23 4.82 -2.67 -19.95
N PRO A 24 5.53 -3.27 -18.98
CA PRO A 24 6.45 -2.54 -18.10
C PRO A 24 7.62 -1.85 -18.86
N GLU A 25 8.09 -2.46 -19.95
CA GLU A 25 9.21 -1.94 -20.75
C GLU A 25 8.88 -0.59 -21.40
N LYS A 26 7.64 -0.43 -21.87
CA LYS A 26 7.16 0.80 -22.52
C LYS A 26 7.14 2.00 -21.58
N TYR A 27 6.87 1.76 -20.29
CA TYR A 27 6.77 2.80 -19.27
C TYR A 27 8.00 2.87 -18.37
N GLN A 28 9.13 2.27 -18.76
CA GLN A 28 10.38 2.24 -17.97
C GLN A 28 10.13 1.82 -16.51
N CYS A 29 9.32 0.78 -16.33
CA CYS A 29 8.94 0.34 -15.00
C CYS A 29 10.10 -0.39 -14.31
N HIS A 30 10.29 -0.10 -13.02
CA HIS A 30 11.25 -0.78 -12.17
C HIS A 30 10.57 -1.29 -10.89
N LEU A 31 10.96 -2.48 -10.45
CA LEU A 31 10.54 -3.01 -9.16
C LEU A 31 11.28 -2.28 -8.02
N LYS A 32 10.51 -1.86 -7.02
CA LYS A 32 11.02 -1.35 -5.74
C LYS A 32 10.35 -2.10 -4.62
N SER A 33 11.10 -2.39 -3.56
CA SER A 33 10.55 -2.96 -2.33
C SER A 33 10.87 -2.05 -1.16
N ILE A 34 9.92 -1.92 -0.24
CA ILE A 34 10.10 -1.24 1.04
C ILE A 34 9.71 -2.24 2.12
N THR A 35 10.55 -2.40 3.13
CA THR A 35 10.20 -3.17 4.32
C THR A 35 9.73 -2.20 5.39
N GLN A 36 8.50 -2.37 5.86
CA GLN A 36 7.93 -1.64 6.98
C GLN A 36 7.70 -2.63 8.12
N HIS A 37 8.03 -2.23 9.34
CA HIS A 37 7.79 -3.11 10.50
C HIS A 37 6.39 -2.82 11.02
N GLU A 38 5.51 -3.81 10.93
CA GLU A 38 4.19 -3.76 11.56
C GLU A 38 4.34 -4.27 12.99
N CYS A 39 3.95 -3.45 13.97
CA CYS A 39 4.15 -3.75 15.38
C CYS A 39 2.81 -3.90 16.10
N THR A 40 2.70 -4.94 16.93
CA THR A 40 1.59 -5.12 17.88
C THR A 40 2.12 -5.18 19.30
N PHE A 41 1.23 -4.96 20.25
CA PHE A 41 1.49 -5.03 21.67
C PHE A 41 0.66 -6.16 22.27
N LYS A 42 1.33 -7.09 22.94
CA LYS A 42 0.68 -8.19 23.63
C LYS A 42 0.75 -7.95 25.14
N PRO A 43 -0.34 -7.51 25.77
CA PRO A 43 -0.38 -7.31 27.21
C PRO A 43 -0.27 -8.65 27.94
N ASP A 44 0.43 -8.68 29.08
CA ASP A 44 0.34 -9.80 30.00
C ASP A 44 -1.03 -9.74 30.70
N PRO A 45 -1.92 -10.74 30.50
CA PRO A 45 -3.24 -10.76 31.13
C PRO A 45 -3.18 -10.68 32.66
N ASN A 46 -2.10 -11.19 33.27
CA ASN A 46 -1.93 -11.17 34.73
C ASN A 46 -1.12 -9.96 35.22
N ARG A 47 -0.59 -9.13 34.31
CA ARG A 47 0.29 -7.97 34.60
C ARG A 47 1.51 -8.33 35.48
N ILE A 48 1.95 -9.58 35.45
CA ILE A 48 3.10 -10.08 36.22
C ILE A 48 4.40 -9.73 35.48
N ASN A 49 4.38 -9.88 34.16
CA ASN A 49 5.48 -9.61 33.27
C ASN A 49 5.28 -8.29 32.52
N GLN A 50 6.39 -7.76 32.02
CA GLN A 50 6.33 -6.65 31.09
C GLN A 50 5.61 -7.09 29.80
N PRO A 51 4.77 -6.23 29.23
CA PRO A 51 4.13 -6.50 27.96
C PRO A 51 5.14 -6.77 26.84
N GLU A 52 4.77 -7.65 25.92
CA GLU A 52 5.62 -8.02 24.80
C GLU A 52 5.30 -7.11 23.59
N ILE A 53 6.34 -6.49 23.03
CA ILE A 53 6.24 -5.73 21.78
C ILE A 53 6.72 -6.63 20.65
N ILE A 54 5.85 -6.90 19.68
CA ILE A 54 6.16 -7.80 18.56
C ILE A 54 6.11 -6.99 17.27
N CYS A 55 7.25 -6.87 16.58
CA CYS A 55 7.36 -6.18 15.31
C CYS A 55 7.78 -7.14 14.21
N LEU A 56 6.97 -7.27 13.15
CA LEU A 56 7.23 -8.15 12.01
C LEU A 56 7.61 -7.33 10.77
N PRO A 57 8.65 -7.75 10.01
CA PRO A 57 9.13 -7.01 8.83
C PRO A 57 8.22 -7.27 7.61
N PHE A 58 7.20 -6.45 7.42
CA PHE A 58 6.29 -6.54 6.29
C PHE A 58 6.87 -5.88 5.04
N LYS A 59 7.06 -6.66 3.97
CA LYS A 59 7.52 -6.16 2.68
C LYS A 59 6.33 -5.65 1.86
N ARG A 60 6.44 -4.41 1.38
CA ARG A 60 5.59 -3.84 0.32
C ARG A 60 6.36 -3.76 -0.99
N ILE A 61 5.74 -4.18 -2.08
CA ILE A 61 6.33 -4.18 -3.42
C ILE A 61 5.61 -3.14 -4.28
N PHE A 62 6.39 -2.31 -4.94
CA PHE A 62 5.93 -1.27 -5.84
C PHE A 62 6.53 -1.45 -7.22
N GLN A 63 5.69 -1.30 -8.24
CA GLN A 63 6.13 -1.10 -9.60
C GLN A 63 6.18 0.41 -9.89
N ARG A 64 7.39 0.95 -10.03
CA ARG A 64 7.61 2.37 -10.29
C ARG A 64 7.74 2.62 -11.79
N CYS A 65 6.82 3.35 -12.39
CA CYS A 65 6.75 3.57 -13.83
C CYS A 65 6.79 5.06 -14.18
N LEU A 66 7.34 5.38 -15.35
CA LEU A 66 7.35 6.71 -15.93
C LEU A 66 6.15 6.87 -16.88
N ILE A 67 5.27 7.81 -16.58
CA ILE A 67 4.06 8.05 -17.36
C ILE A 67 4.00 9.48 -17.88
N ASP A 68 3.33 9.67 -19.01
CA ASP A 68 3.00 10.99 -19.53
C ASP A 68 1.82 11.58 -18.75
N THR A 69 1.97 12.82 -18.30
CA THR A 69 0.94 13.61 -17.61
C THR A 69 0.72 14.92 -18.36
N LYS A 70 -0.54 15.20 -18.67
CA LYS A 70 -0.97 16.48 -19.25
C LYS A 70 -1.08 17.49 -18.12
N GLN A 71 -0.28 18.54 -18.17
CA GLN A 71 -0.37 19.67 -17.24
C GLN A 71 -0.72 20.94 -18.01
N LYS A 72 -1.44 21.85 -17.36
CA LYS A 72 -1.74 23.17 -17.91
C LYS A 72 -0.78 24.16 -17.25
N ILE A 73 0.21 24.62 -18.01
CA ILE A 73 1.19 25.62 -17.56
C ILE A 73 0.91 26.87 -18.41
N ASP A 74 0.60 27.99 -17.75
CA ASP A 74 0.32 29.29 -18.39
C ASP A 74 -0.73 29.20 -19.51
N GLY A 75 -1.82 28.47 -19.26
CA GLY A 75 -2.91 28.31 -20.24
C GLY A 75 -2.66 27.25 -21.32
N LYS A 76 -1.42 26.80 -21.53
CA LYS A 76 -1.05 25.82 -22.55
C LYS A 76 -0.99 24.40 -21.98
N LYS A 77 -1.49 23.42 -22.75
CA LYS A 77 -1.39 22.00 -22.41
C LYS A 77 0.02 21.50 -22.76
N VAL A 78 0.80 21.14 -21.75
CA VAL A 78 2.14 20.57 -21.89
C VAL A 78 2.10 19.11 -21.46
N ILE A 79 2.75 18.24 -22.24
CA ILE A 79 2.96 16.84 -21.87
C ILE A 79 4.27 16.76 -21.12
N SER A 80 4.21 16.33 -19.87
CA SER A 80 5.37 16.14 -18.98
C SER A 80 5.47 14.68 -18.58
N LYS A 81 6.67 14.20 -18.23
CA LYS A 81 6.84 12.85 -17.69
C LYS A 81 6.85 12.87 -16.17
N LYS A 82 6.16 11.92 -15.54
CA LYS A 82 6.06 11.77 -14.07
C LYS A 82 6.27 10.33 -13.66
N TRP A 83 7.08 10.13 -12.62
CA TRP A 83 7.19 8.84 -11.96
C TRP A 83 5.98 8.60 -11.05
N ILE A 84 5.36 7.44 -11.19
CA ILE A 84 4.33 6.93 -10.28
C ILE A 84 4.81 5.64 -9.63
N ASN A 85 4.38 5.39 -8.39
CA ASN A 85 4.57 4.10 -7.72
C ASN A 85 3.21 3.41 -7.67
N ILE A 86 3.13 2.20 -8.23
CA ILE A 86 1.93 1.37 -8.20
C ILE A 86 2.20 0.25 -7.21
N GLU A 87 1.45 0.18 -6.11
CA GLU A 87 1.60 -0.92 -5.17
C GLU A 87 1.08 -2.22 -5.80
N ILE A 88 1.91 -3.26 -5.77
CA ILE A 88 1.61 -4.60 -6.29
C ILE A 88 1.83 -5.68 -5.22
N THR A 89 1.93 -5.27 -3.95
CA THR A 89 1.95 -6.16 -2.78
C THR A 89 0.75 -7.10 -2.83
N ASN A 90 0.97 -8.39 -2.58
CA ASN A 90 -0.08 -9.40 -2.59
C ASN A 90 0.08 -10.40 -1.44
N ASN A 91 -0.86 -11.34 -1.32
CA ASN A 91 -0.88 -12.36 -0.26
C ASN A 91 0.31 -13.32 -0.29
N GLN A 92 1.11 -13.35 -1.37
CA GLN A 92 2.32 -14.16 -1.46
C GLN A 92 3.57 -13.39 -1.03
N THR A 93 3.52 -12.06 -0.99
CA THR A 93 4.70 -11.21 -0.73
C THR A 93 5.34 -11.45 0.64
N ASN A 94 4.53 -11.78 1.65
CA ASN A 94 4.95 -12.04 3.03
C ASN A 94 4.49 -13.44 3.52
N LYS A 95 4.46 -14.43 2.60
CA LYS A 95 3.96 -15.77 2.91
C LYS A 95 4.78 -16.49 3.98
N ASP A 96 6.08 -16.21 4.04
CA ASP A 96 7.00 -16.66 5.08
C ASP A 96 6.54 -16.22 6.48
N LEU A 97 6.11 -14.96 6.64
CA LEU A 97 5.58 -14.46 7.91
C LEU A 97 4.26 -15.14 8.30
N LEU A 98 3.42 -15.49 7.32
CA LEU A 98 2.18 -16.23 7.57
C LEU A 98 2.44 -17.64 8.13
N ILE A 99 3.57 -18.27 7.76
CA ILE A 99 3.94 -19.60 8.22
C ILE A 99 4.46 -19.54 9.66
N THR A 100 5.31 -18.56 10.00
CA THR A 100 5.96 -18.45 11.31
C THR A 100 5.15 -17.69 12.36
N HIS A 101 4.35 -16.69 11.94
CA HIS A 101 3.64 -15.77 12.82
C HIS A 101 2.16 -15.60 12.44
N GLY A 102 1.53 -16.63 11.87
CA GLY A 102 0.22 -16.54 11.23
C GLY A 102 -0.90 -15.87 12.03
N ASN A 103 -0.94 -16.02 13.36
CA ASN A 103 -1.95 -15.35 14.20
C ASN A 103 -1.74 -13.83 14.25
N ILE A 104 -0.50 -13.39 14.47
CA ILE A 104 -0.14 -11.97 14.54
C ILE A 104 -0.32 -11.31 13.16
N VAL A 105 0.08 -12.02 12.10
CA VAL A 105 -0.13 -11.52 10.73
C VAL A 105 -1.61 -11.35 10.41
N LYS A 106 -2.48 -12.26 10.87
CA LYS A 106 -3.94 -12.09 10.70
C LYS A 106 -4.46 -10.85 11.43
N GLU A 107 -3.97 -10.57 12.63
CA GLU A 107 -4.33 -9.34 13.37
C GLU A 107 -3.93 -8.09 12.58
N PHE A 108 -2.71 -8.03 12.05
CA PHE A 108 -2.27 -6.92 11.19
C PHE A 108 -3.15 -6.75 9.95
N MET A 109 -3.44 -7.85 9.23
CA MET A 109 -4.28 -7.80 8.04
C MET A 109 -5.72 -7.37 8.36
N ASN A 110 -6.25 -7.77 9.51
CA ASN A 110 -7.58 -7.34 9.97
C ASN A 110 -7.60 -5.85 10.28
N ALA A 111 -6.59 -5.33 10.98
CA ALA A 111 -6.45 -3.90 11.27
C ALA A 111 -6.35 -3.06 9.98
N GLU A 112 -5.57 -3.51 8.98
CA GLU A 112 -5.52 -2.84 7.68
C GLU A 112 -6.88 -2.85 6.96
N GLN A 113 -7.64 -3.95 7.03
CA GLN A 113 -8.96 -4.02 6.43
C GLN A 113 -9.96 -3.07 7.10
N GLU A 114 -9.91 -2.96 8.42
CA GLU A 114 -10.75 -2.04 9.18
C GLU A 114 -10.40 -0.58 8.83
N PHE A 115 -9.11 -0.25 8.81
CA PHE A 115 -8.63 1.06 8.39
C PHE A 115 -9.07 1.39 6.96
N LYS A 116 -8.97 0.44 6.02
CA LYS A 116 -9.44 0.63 4.65
C LYS A 116 -10.92 0.99 4.59
N LYS A 117 -11.77 0.29 5.35
CA LYS A 117 -13.21 0.59 5.42
C LYS A 117 -13.46 2.00 5.95
N LEU A 118 -12.74 2.42 7.00
CA LEU A 118 -12.87 3.77 7.56
C LEU A 118 -12.49 4.84 6.53
N MET A 119 -11.38 4.65 5.82
CA MET A 119 -10.93 5.57 4.77
C MET A 119 -11.91 5.65 3.59
N GLU A 120 -12.53 4.53 3.21
CA GLU A 120 -13.55 4.50 2.16
C GLU A 120 -14.78 5.32 2.58
N ILE A 121 -15.28 5.16 3.82
CA ILE A 121 -16.39 5.93 4.38
C ILE A 121 -16.10 7.44 4.40
N GLU A 122 -14.90 7.84 4.85
CA GLU A 122 -14.48 9.24 4.84
C GLU A 122 -14.39 9.82 3.43
N SER A 123 -13.89 9.04 2.46
CA SER A 123 -13.72 9.48 1.07
C SER A 123 -15.04 9.67 0.33
N ASP A 124 -16.07 8.89 0.68
CA ASP A 124 -17.43 8.99 0.13
C ASP A 124 -18.27 10.07 0.84
N GLY A 125 -17.70 10.80 1.81
CA GLY A 125 -18.36 11.91 2.51
C GLY A 125 -19.54 11.49 3.38
N SER A 126 -19.56 10.24 3.88
CA SER A 126 -20.67 9.68 4.64
C SER A 126 -20.59 9.93 6.16
N LEU A 127 -19.97 11.04 6.58
CA LEU A 127 -19.85 11.48 7.98
C LEU A 127 -20.21 12.96 8.14
#